data_AF-A0A7J4AVP2-F1
#
_entry.id   AF-A0A7J4AVP2-F1
#
_cell.length_a   1.000
_cell.length_b   1.000
_cell.length_c   1.000
_cell.angle_alpha   90.00
_cell.angle_beta   90.00
_cell.angle_gamma   90.00
#
_symmetry.space_group_name_H-M   'P 1'
#
loop_
_entity.id
_entity.type
_entity.pdbx_description
1 polymer ?
#
loop_
_entity_poly.entity_id
_entity_poly.type
_entity_poly.pdbx_seq_one_letter_code
_entity_poly.pdbx_strand_id
1 'polypeptide(L)'
;MPKEFTYRGYTLNQLQNLSMDEFINLLPSRQRRSLLRGLTPEQRIFLEKLRAAQEAIKKGKGVTLKTHVRDMVMLPEMVGVKVMVHNGKEFV
;
A
#
# COMPACT_ATOMS: atom_id res chain seq x y z
N MET A 1 -19.67 -20.16 -2.17
CA MET A 1 -18.24 -20.21 -1.77
C MET A 1 -17.67 -18.80 -1.79
N PRO A 2 -16.91 -18.39 -0.77
CA PRO A 2 -16.21 -17.11 -0.80
C PRO A 2 -15.23 -17.09 -1.99
N LYS A 3 -15.23 -16.01 -2.77
CA LYS A 3 -14.24 -15.83 -3.84
C LYS A 3 -12.88 -15.61 -3.20
N GLU A 4 -11.96 -16.53 -3.41
CA GLU A 4 -10.57 -16.36 -2.98
C GLU A 4 -9.89 -15.33 -3.87
N PHE A 5 -9.39 -14.26 -3.27
CA PHE A 5 -8.63 -13.25 -3.99
C PHE A 5 -7.20 -13.74 -4.19
N THR A 6 -6.85 -13.94 -5.46
CA THR A 6 -5.48 -14.28 -5.87
C THR A 6 -4.94 -13.21 -6.81
N TYR A 7 -3.66 -12.87 -6.65
CA TYR A 7 -2.93 -11.99 -7.57
C TYR A 7 -1.74 -12.76 -8.12
N ARG A 8 -1.73 -12.99 -9.44
CA ARG A 8 -0.65 -13.73 -10.14
C ARG A 8 -0.30 -15.08 -9.47
N GLY A 9 -1.30 -15.78 -8.94
CA GLY A 9 -1.14 -17.07 -8.27
C GLY A 9 -0.84 -17.01 -6.77
N TYR A 10 -0.70 -15.81 -6.18
CA TYR A 10 -0.48 -15.63 -4.74
C TYR A 10 -1.76 -15.25 -4.02
N THR A 11 -1.97 -15.81 -2.83
CA THR A 11 -3.05 -15.39 -1.92
C THR A 11 -2.67 -14.10 -1.17
N LEU A 12 -3.66 -13.40 -0.61
CA LEU A 12 -3.41 -12.17 0.17
C LEU A 12 -2.42 -12.40 1.33
N ASN A 13 -2.52 -13.52 2.03
CA ASN A 13 -1.61 -13.85 3.13
C ASN A 13 -0.18 -14.06 2.64
N GLN A 14 -0.01 -14.67 1.47
CA GLN A 14 1.31 -14.85 0.86
C GLN A 14 1.89 -13.49 0.44
N LEU A 15 1.08 -12.63 -0.19
CA LEU A 15 1.52 -11.29 -0.62
C LEU A 15 1.96 -10.40 0.55
N GLN A 16 1.36 -10.55 1.73
CA GLN A 16 1.75 -9.81 2.94
C GLN A 16 3.08 -10.31 3.55
N ASN A 17 3.44 -11.57 3.30
CA ASN A 17 4.66 -12.18 3.83
C ASN A 17 5.86 -12.06 2.88
N LEU A 18 5.63 -11.70 1.61
CA LEU A 18 6.70 -11.52 0.63
C LEU A 18 7.57 -10.30 0.96
N SER A 19 8.85 -10.40 0.61
CA SER A 19 9.75 -9.25 0.66
C SER A 19 9.40 -8.22 -0.43
N MET A 20 9.80 -6.96 -0.22
CA MET A 20 9.56 -5.89 -1.20
C MET A 20 10.18 -6.22 -2.56
N ASP A 21 11.36 -6.83 -2.60
CA ASP A 21 12.10 -7.14 -3.84
C ASP A 21 11.43 -8.26 -4.63
N GLU A 22 10.93 -9.29 -3.95
CA GLU A 22 10.13 -10.35 -4.58
C GLU A 22 8.80 -9.79 -5.10
N PHE A 23 8.15 -8.92 -4.33
CA PHE A 23 6.93 -8.26 -4.75
C PHE A 23 7.15 -7.37 -5.99
N ILE A 24 8.28 -6.63 -6.05
CA ILE A 24 8.64 -5.84 -7.22
C ILE A 24 8.70 -6.73 -8.46
N ASN A 25 9.32 -7.91 -8.41
CA ASN A 25 9.40 -8.78 -9.58
C ASN A 25 8.03 -9.28 -10.07
N LEU A 26 7.06 -9.40 -9.17
CA LEU A 26 5.68 -9.76 -9.49
C LEU A 26 4.89 -8.62 -10.12
N LEU A 27 5.35 -7.37 -10.08
CA LEU A 27 4.59 -6.23 -10.61
C LEU A 27 4.73 -6.06 -12.13
N PRO A 28 3.78 -5.37 -12.80
CA PRO A 28 3.93 -4.96 -14.19
C PRO A 28 5.05 -3.92 -14.38
N SER A 29 5.51 -3.76 -15.63
CA SER A 29 6.69 -2.94 -15.99
C SER A 29 6.66 -1.51 -15.44
N ARG A 30 5.51 -0.83 -15.46
CA ARG A 30 5.38 0.56 -14.98
C ARG A 30 5.70 0.66 -13.48
N GLN A 31 5.06 -0.17 -12.66
CA GLN A 31 5.22 -0.14 -11.20
C GLN A 31 6.63 -0.56 -10.81
N ARG A 32 7.20 -1.56 -11.50
CA ARG A 32 8.60 -1.96 -11.34
C ARG A 32 9.56 -0.80 -11.57
N ARG A 33 9.39 -0.07 -12.68
CA ARG A 33 10.21 1.10 -12.99
C ARG A 33 10.11 2.19 -11.92
N SER A 34 8.92 2.44 -11.38
CA SER A 34 8.74 3.43 -10.31
C SER A 34 9.47 3.02 -9.02
N LEU A 35 9.34 1.76 -8.59
CA LEU A 35 9.98 1.28 -7.37
C LEU A 35 11.50 1.17 -7.49
N LEU A 36 12.01 0.72 -8.64
CA LEU A 36 13.46 0.62 -8.92
C LEU A 36 14.15 1.99 -9.01
N ARG A 37 13.43 3.04 -9.44
CA ARG A 37 13.95 4.41 -9.44
C ARG A 37 14.02 5.03 -8.04
N GLY A 38 13.35 4.41 -7.06
CA GLY A 38 13.35 4.83 -5.67
C GLY A 38 12.10 5.63 -5.27
N LEU A 39 11.86 5.65 -3.96
CA LEU A 39 10.73 6.35 -3.35
C LEU A 39 11.09 7.80 -3.04
N THR A 40 10.17 8.72 -3.34
CA THR A 40 10.32 10.13 -2.97
C THR A 40 10.27 10.30 -1.44
N PRO A 41 10.83 11.38 -0.87
CA PRO A 41 10.78 11.62 0.58
C PRO A 41 9.35 11.62 1.15
N GLU A 42 8.40 12.19 0.41
CA GLU A 42 6.98 12.20 0.79
C GLU A 42 6.37 10.80 0.88
N GLN A 43 6.73 9.91 -0.06
CA GLN A 43 6.30 8.52 -0.04
C GLN A 43 6.87 7.77 1.16
N ARG A 44 8.11 8.07 1.58
CA ARG A 44 8.72 7.47 2.78
C ARG A 44 7.98 7.88 4.05
N ILE A 45 7.71 9.17 4.21
CA ILE A 45 6.92 9.69 5.34
C ILE A 45 5.53 9.05 5.38
N PHE A 46 4.91 8.85 4.21
CA PHE A 46 3.62 8.18 4.13
C PHE A 46 3.69 6.70 4.51
N LEU A 47 4.74 5.97 4.12
CA LEU A 47 4.97 4.59 4.56
C LEU A 47 5.14 4.47 6.07
N GLU A 48 5.85 5.39 6.70
CA GLU A 48 6.00 5.43 8.16
C GLU A 48 4.63 5.65 8.84
N LYS A 49 3.83 6.60 8.33
CA LYS A 49 2.47 6.84 8.80
C LYS A 49 1.56 5.62 8.61
N LEU A 50 1.72 4.89 7.50
CA LEU A 50 0.99 3.65 7.25
C LEU A 50 1.32 2.56 8.27
N ARG A 51 2.61 2.36 8.57
CA ARG A 51 3.04 1.39 9.59
C ARG A 51 2.48 1.74 10.97
N ALA A 52 2.55 3.01 11.36
CA ALA A 52 1.95 3.48 12.60
C ALA A 52 0.42 3.30 12.62
N ALA A 53 -0.25 3.55 11.50
CA ALA A 53 -1.69 3.35 11.37
C ALA A 53 -2.10 1.88 11.45
N GLN A 54 -1.34 0.96 10.84
CA GLN A 54 -1.59 -0.48 10.95
C GLN A 54 -1.51 -0.95 12.40
N GLU A 55 -0.50 -0.50 13.16
CA GLU A 55 -0.41 -0.84 14.59
C GLU A 55 -1.60 -0.29 15.38
N ALA A 56 -2.05 0.93 15.06
CA ALA A 56 -3.22 1.52 15.68
C ALA A 56 -4.53 0.79 15.32
N ILE A 57 -4.66 0.31 14.08
CA ILE A 57 -5.79 -0.50 13.62
C ILE A 57 -5.80 -1.87 14.32
N LYS A 58 -4.63 -2.52 14.48
CA LYS A 58 -4.49 -3.74 15.29
C LYS A 58 -4.93 -3.52 16.74
N LYS A 59 -4.74 -2.31 17.27
CA LYS A 59 -5.21 -1.87 18.60
C LYS A 59 -6.68 -1.43 18.61
N GLY A 60 -7.42 -1.59 17.51
CA GLY A 60 -8.85 -1.31 17.42
C GLY A 60 -9.24 0.14 17.13
N LYS A 61 -8.28 1.01 16.79
CA LYS A 61 -8.57 2.42 16.41
C LYS A 61 -8.75 2.55 14.91
N GLY A 62 -9.89 3.06 14.47
CA GLY A 62 -10.16 3.39 13.07
C GLY A 62 -9.35 4.61 12.63
N VAL A 63 -8.13 4.40 12.15
CA VAL A 63 -7.28 5.49 11.64
C VAL A 63 -7.58 5.74 10.16
N THR A 64 -7.84 7.00 9.83
CA THR A 64 -7.94 7.46 8.44
C THR A 64 -6.70 8.27 8.10
N LEU A 65 -6.00 7.87 7.03
CA LEU A 65 -4.80 8.56 6.57
C LEU A 65 -5.13 9.47 5.40
N LYS A 66 -4.80 10.75 5.51
CA LYS A 66 -4.94 11.71 4.42
C LYS A 66 -3.62 11.82 3.64
N THR A 67 -3.67 11.71 2.32
CA THR A 67 -2.49 11.83 1.45
C THR A 67 -2.74 12.70 0.23
N HIS A 68 -1.72 13.45 -0.16
CA HIS A 68 -1.64 14.16 -1.46
C HIS A 68 -0.86 13.35 -2.50
N VAL A 69 -0.17 12.29 -2.07
CA VAL A 69 0.68 11.47 -2.94
C VAL A 69 -0.20 10.50 -3.71
N ARG A 70 -0.59 10.88 -4.93
CA ARG A 70 -1.44 10.09 -5.83
C ARG A 70 -0.67 9.08 -6.67
N ASP A 71 0.63 9.30 -6.84
CA ASP A 71 1.48 8.52 -7.74
C ASP A 71 2.02 7.24 -7.10
N MET A 72 1.65 6.97 -5.84
CA MET A 72 2.12 5.83 -5.09
C MET A 72 1.46 4.53 -5.55
N VAL A 73 2.27 3.48 -5.65
CA VAL A 73 1.78 2.12 -5.92
C VAL A 73 1.19 1.55 -4.64
N MET A 74 -0.01 0.98 -4.72
CA MET A 74 -0.63 0.28 -3.59
C MET A 74 0.18 -0.99 -3.27
N LEU A 75 0.73 -1.02 -2.06
CA LEU A 75 1.47 -2.16 -1.54
C LEU A 75 0.53 -3.13 -0.80
N PRO A 76 0.88 -4.42 -0.69
CA PRO A 76 0.09 -5.40 0.06
C PRO A 76 -0.11 -5.01 1.52
N GLU A 77 0.86 -4.31 2.11
CA GLU A 77 0.78 -3.74 3.45
C GLU A 77 -0.41 -2.77 3.61
N MET A 78 -0.81 -2.05 2.56
CA MET A 78 -1.86 -1.03 2.64
C MET A 78 -3.27 -1.62 2.69
N VAL A 79 -3.42 -2.94 2.53
CA VAL A 79 -4.73 -3.61 2.51
C VAL A 79 -5.37 -3.55 3.91
N GLY A 80 -6.58 -3.02 3.99
CA GLY A 80 -7.34 -2.86 5.24
C GLY A 80 -7.17 -1.50 5.93
N VAL A 81 -6.29 -0.63 5.42
CA VAL A 81 -6.15 0.74 5.92
C VAL A 81 -7.04 1.68 5.10
N LYS A 82 -7.80 2.56 5.79
CA LYS A 82 -8.60 3.59 5.11
C LYS A 82 -7.73 4.79 4.78
N VAL A 83 -7.42 4.95 3.50
CA VAL A 83 -6.67 6.09 2.96
C VAL A 83 -7.64 7.02 2.25
N MET A 84 -7.58 8.31 2.57
CA MET A 84 -8.28 9.37 1.87
C MET A 84 -7.27 10.13 0.99
N VAL A 85 -7.53 10.16 -0.31
CA VAL A 85 -6.65 10.74 -1.33
C VAL A 85 -7.18 12.12 -1.72
N HIS A 86 -6.28 13.09 -1.77
CA HIS A 86 -6.65 14.46 -2.16
C HIS A 86 -6.86 14.57 -3.67
N ASN A 87 -8.06 14.94 -4.08
CA ASN A 87 -8.40 15.14 -5.50
C ASN A 87 -8.13 16.56 -6.00
N GLY A 88 -7.65 17.48 -5.15
CA GLY A 88 -7.40 18.89 -5.47
C GLY A 88 -8.40 19.85 -4.82
N LYS A 89 -9.49 19.33 -4.28
CA LYS A 89 -10.51 20.09 -3.54
C LYS A 89 -10.81 19.45 -2.18
N GLU A 90 -11.04 18.14 -2.18
CA GLU A 90 -11.43 17.37 -1.01
C GLU A 90 -10.66 16.04 -0.96
N PHE A 91 -10.65 15.44 0.23
CA PHE A 91 -10.07 14.12 0.49
C PHE A 91 -11.15 13.05 0.34
N VAL A 92 -10.95 12.13 -0.62
CA VAL A 92 -11.87 11.04 -0.94
C VAL A 92 -11.28 9.70 -0.53
#